data_AF-A0A942PEH0-F1
#
_entry.id   AF-A0A942PEH0-F1
#
_cell.length_a   1.000
_cell.length_b   1.000
_cell.length_c   1.000
_cell.angle_alpha   90.00
_cell.angle_beta   90.00
_cell.angle_gamma   90.00
#
_symmetry.space_group_name_H-M   'P 1'
#
loop_
_entity.id
_entity.type
_entity.pdbx_description
1 polymer ?
#
loop_
_entity_poly.entity_id
_entity_poly.type
_entity_poly.pdbx_seq_one_letter_code
_entity_poly.pdbx_strand_id
1 'polypeptide(L)'
;MKNRILPAFSWLFLLGIAVMMLLRIIFWLYNYRFFPTVSTGEQLKILYTGSRFDASALAYVFLPCLLLYVLYAVTAGKLWWQLLMWCMRLFLWFVIIATLFDTGFYSFSFSRSDVHTLTFAGDSINVFRSAPLQYAGLMITGVLLMLIVHQLIKRIYNRYMLSARLKAKQLLLLLPIALMLIIALRGLNARPLSPLSVSLYTNANFASVVTNNIQTTVYSFFKKTNTGLYEQHQYMSLSQVQEEVPFVHQFADTAETKSNVVIFVLESFARAYLEKGNPYKAATPFLDSIMANSFYCTNAYANGAMSVNGIQAILSGIPAIYDYNIDNSNYYQNFTRAMPAVFKERGYGTYFYYGASKDHFGLEKLSKRFGVDQYLSEEDYNNSSQHNGYWGIHDSAFFRFTVDDLGKRQQPFFAAVYNLSSHYPYVIPAAYRSKLPKGATAASQAISYVDLSLQRFFEEAAKSSWYHNTIFVFVADHWNKEDGQMNAEGSGRYQIPLFIYKPDGSLKQAFNGVTDQVSVFPTLMQLTGYSQQFNSFGQSMVDSSSYRWTVAVKQWPSLLLFTDASFELYFDVVTGKPAGYQLLGQKKDTIGISQLEQKAKAFVQHYNYLFANNKLADTSHSPKP
;
A
#
# COMPACT_ATOMS: atom_id res chain seq x y z
N MET A 1 -8.38 -29.34 -48.05
CA MET A 1 -8.16 -28.22 -47.10
C MET A 1 -9.08 -28.36 -45.87
N LYS A 2 -8.90 -29.41 -45.06
CA LYS A 2 -9.69 -29.63 -43.83
C LYS A 2 -9.34 -28.55 -42.79
N ASN A 3 -10.35 -27.78 -42.35
CA ASN A 3 -10.42 -26.83 -41.23
C ASN A 3 -9.13 -26.58 -40.41
N ARG A 4 -8.12 -25.94 -41.01
CA ARG A 4 -6.94 -25.43 -40.27
C ARG A 4 -7.21 -24.12 -39.52
N ILE A 5 -8.40 -23.55 -39.68
CA ILE A 5 -8.80 -22.20 -39.25
C ILE A 5 -9.18 -22.18 -37.77
N LEU A 6 -10.16 -22.98 -37.35
CA LEU A 6 -10.55 -23.05 -35.94
C LEU A 6 -9.37 -23.44 -35.03
N PRO A 7 -8.54 -24.45 -35.40
CA PRO A 7 -7.40 -24.84 -34.57
C PRO A 7 -6.40 -23.72 -34.34
N ALA A 8 -6.11 -22.86 -35.32
CA ALA A 8 -5.03 -21.88 -35.19
C ALA A 8 -5.33 -20.83 -34.11
N PHE A 9 -6.51 -20.22 -34.17
CA PHE A 9 -6.94 -19.22 -33.18
C PHE A 9 -7.20 -19.87 -31.82
N SER A 10 -7.78 -21.07 -31.78
CA SER A 10 -7.93 -21.83 -30.54
C SER A 10 -6.59 -22.17 -29.89
N TRP A 11 -5.58 -22.59 -30.66
CA TRP A 11 -4.23 -22.86 -30.13
C TRP A 11 -3.55 -21.60 -29.60
N LEU A 12 -3.74 -20.45 -30.24
CA LEU A 12 -3.24 -19.17 -29.73
C LEU A 12 -3.90 -18.80 -28.40
N PHE A 13 -5.23 -18.97 -28.30
CA PHE A 13 -5.97 -18.69 -27.07
C PHE A 13 -5.58 -19.65 -25.94
N LEU A 14 -5.49 -20.95 -26.24
CA LEU A 14 -5.03 -21.97 -25.28
C LEU A 14 -3.59 -21.73 -24.83
N LEU A 15 -2.70 -21.30 -25.75
CA LEU A 15 -1.34 -20.88 -25.39
C LEU A 15 -1.37 -19.68 -24.43
N GLY A 16 -2.20 -18.68 -24.70
CA GLY A 16 -2.38 -17.54 -23.81
C GLY A 16 -2.85 -17.97 -22.41
N ILE A 17 -3.86 -18.85 -22.33
CA ILE A 17 -4.36 -19.39 -21.05
C ILE A 17 -3.27 -20.17 -20.32
N ALA A 18 -2.51 -21.00 -21.02
CA ALA A 18 -1.41 -21.76 -20.42
C ALA A 18 -0.31 -20.85 -19.87
N VAL A 19 0.05 -19.78 -20.60
CA VAL A 19 1.02 -18.78 -20.14
C VAL A 19 0.49 -18.05 -18.90
N MET A 20 -0.75 -17.57 -18.92
CA MET A 20 -1.36 -16.88 -17.77
C MET A 20 -1.45 -17.78 -16.54
N MET A 21 -1.85 -19.05 -16.71
CA MET A 21 -1.90 -20.04 -15.63
C MET A 21 -0.51 -20.28 -15.03
N LEU A 22 0.52 -20.42 -15.87
CA LEU A 22 1.89 -20.60 -15.39
C LEU A 22 2.37 -19.36 -14.63
N LEU A 23 2.12 -18.16 -15.15
CA LEU A 23 2.46 -16.91 -14.47
C LEU A 23 1.71 -16.76 -13.14
N ARG A 24 0.46 -17.22 -13.04
CA ARG A 24 -0.32 -17.26 -11.80
C ARG A 24 0.28 -18.21 -10.77
N ILE A 25 0.71 -19.39 -11.20
CA ILE A 25 1.40 -20.36 -10.33
C ILE A 25 2.74 -19.76 -9.86
N ILE A 26 3.52 -19.14 -10.75
CA ILE A 26 4.75 -18.45 -10.39
C ILE A 26 4.47 -17.33 -9.38
N PHE A 27 3.45 -16.50 -9.63
CA PHE A 27 3.03 -15.44 -8.73
C PHE A 27 2.71 -15.97 -7.33
N TRP A 28 1.92 -17.04 -7.25
CA TRP A 28 1.51 -17.62 -5.98
C TRP A 28 2.70 -18.26 -5.25
N LEU A 29 3.51 -19.05 -5.94
CA LEU A 29 4.69 -19.70 -5.34
C LEU A 29 5.73 -18.68 -4.88
N TYR A 30 5.94 -17.59 -5.61
CA TYR A 30 6.86 -16.53 -5.20
C TYR A 30 6.37 -15.81 -3.94
N ASN A 31 5.05 -15.64 -3.80
CA ASN A 31 4.41 -14.89 -2.72
C ASN A 31 3.74 -15.77 -1.66
N TYR A 32 4.03 -17.07 -1.63
CA TYR A 32 3.26 -18.06 -0.86
C TYR A 32 3.14 -17.73 0.63
N ARG A 33 4.19 -17.15 1.22
CA ARG A 33 4.25 -16.75 2.64
C ARG A 33 3.20 -15.72 3.07
N PHE A 34 2.61 -14.99 2.11
CA PHE A 34 1.60 -13.97 2.39
C PHE A 34 0.17 -14.53 2.40
N PHE A 35 0.01 -15.80 2.03
CA PHE A 35 -1.28 -16.47 1.91
C PHE A 35 -1.38 -17.63 2.92
N PRO A 36 -2.55 -17.83 3.52
CA PRO A 36 -2.75 -18.95 4.44
C PRO A 36 -2.66 -20.29 3.69
N THR A 37 -2.32 -21.36 4.39
CA THR A 37 -2.35 -22.71 3.82
C THR A 37 -3.78 -23.19 3.63
N VAL A 38 -4.08 -23.80 2.47
CA VAL A 38 -5.40 -24.34 2.15
C VAL A 38 -5.32 -25.75 1.55
N SER A 39 -6.42 -26.50 1.64
CA SER A 39 -6.52 -27.86 1.10
C SER A 39 -6.33 -27.89 -0.42
N THR A 40 -5.87 -29.03 -0.95
CA THR A 40 -5.68 -29.23 -2.41
C THR A 40 -6.94 -28.91 -3.21
N GLY A 41 -8.12 -29.23 -2.69
CA GLY A 41 -9.39 -28.90 -3.34
C GLY A 41 -9.62 -27.39 -3.50
N GLU A 42 -9.30 -26.61 -2.47
CA GLU A 42 -9.39 -25.14 -2.54
C GLU A 42 -8.30 -24.56 -3.44
N GLN A 43 -7.10 -25.15 -3.47
CA GLN A 43 -6.04 -24.74 -4.40
C GLN A 43 -6.48 -24.90 -5.87
N LEU A 44 -7.07 -26.05 -6.21
CA LEU A 44 -7.60 -26.30 -7.55
C LEU A 44 -8.74 -25.33 -7.91
N LYS A 45 -9.61 -25.02 -6.93
CA LYS A 45 -10.68 -24.03 -7.11
C LYS A 45 -10.13 -22.63 -7.35
N ILE A 46 -9.09 -22.20 -6.63
CA ILE A 46 -8.42 -20.91 -6.83
C ILE A 46 -7.85 -20.82 -8.26
N LEU A 47 -7.14 -21.85 -8.71
CA LEU A 47 -6.56 -21.89 -10.06
C LEU A 47 -7.66 -21.91 -11.14
N TYR A 48 -8.71 -22.72 -10.95
CA TYR A 48 -9.86 -22.76 -11.87
C TYR A 48 -10.56 -21.42 -11.96
N THR A 49 -10.87 -20.78 -10.83
CA THR A 49 -11.49 -19.45 -10.80
C THR A 49 -10.57 -18.43 -11.45
N GLY A 50 -9.26 -18.45 -11.16
CA GLY A 50 -8.28 -17.57 -11.77
C GLY A 50 -8.24 -17.69 -13.30
N SER A 51 -8.34 -18.90 -13.84
CA SER A 51 -8.36 -19.12 -15.30
C SER A 51 -9.50 -18.37 -16.01
N ARG A 52 -10.62 -18.11 -15.32
CA ARG A 52 -11.73 -17.30 -15.85
C ARG A 52 -11.35 -15.82 -15.95
N PHE A 53 -10.61 -15.30 -14.96
CA PHE A 53 -10.07 -13.94 -14.97
C PHE A 53 -8.97 -13.81 -16.04
N ASP A 54 -8.19 -14.87 -16.29
CA ASP A 54 -7.21 -14.92 -17.38
C ASP A 54 -7.87 -14.90 -18.75
N ALA A 55 -8.94 -15.69 -18.93
CA ALA A 55 -9.72 -15.68 -20.16
C ALA A 55 -10.31 -14.28 -20.46
N SER A 56 -10.81 -13.59 -19.42
CA SER A 56 -11.28 -12.21 -19.52
C SER A 56 -10.16 -11.25 -19.95
N ALA A 57 -9.00 -11.32 -19.30
CA ALA A 57 -7.82 -10.51 -19.62
C ALA A 57 -7.35 -10.70 -21.07
N LEU A 58 -7.25 -11.95 -21.53
CA LEU A 58 -6.86 -12.28 -22.90
C LEU A 58 -7.90 -11.79 -23.91
N ALA A 59 -9.19 -11.87 -23.58
CA ALA A 59 -10.25 -11.47 -24.50
C ALA A 59 -10.18 -9.99 -24.90
N TYR A 60 -9.65 -9.10 -24.05
CA TYR A 60 -9.41 -7.69 -24.41
C TYR A 60 -8.47 -7.52 -25.61
N VAL A 61 -7.51 -8.42 -25.81
CA VAL A 61 -6.56 -8.37 -26.95
C VAL A 61 -6.95 -9.33 -28.07
N PHE A 62 -7.51 -10.49 -27.74
CA PHE A 62 -7.96 -11.46 -28.73
C PHE A 62 -9.16 -10.95 -29.54
N LEU A 63 -10.01 -10.09 -28.98
CA LEU A 63 -11.15 -9.53 -29.70
C LEU A 63 -10.73 -8.60 -30.85
N PRO A 64 -9.86 -7.58 -30.67
CA PRO A 64 -9.27 -6.84 -31.80
C PRO A 64 -8.51 -7.73 -32.79
N CYS A 65 -7.80 -8.76 -32.29
CA CYS A 65 -7.04 -9.65 -33.14
C CYS A 65 -7.91 -10.63 -33.95
N LEU A 66 -9.18 -10.83 -33.55
CA LEU A 66 -10.15 -11.54 -34.37
C LEU A 66 -10.39 -10.81 -35.70
N LEU A 67 -10.32 -9.47 -35.74
CA LEU A 67 -10.42 -8.70 -36.99
C LEU A 67 -9.24 -8.98 -37.91
N LEU A 68 -8.00 -8.98 -37.40
CA LEU A 68 -6.82 -9.36 -38.17
C LEU A 68 -6.95 -10.80 -38.69
N TYR A 69 -7.54 -11.69 -37.90
CA TYR A 69 -7.79 -13.06 -38.30
C TYR A 69 -8.86 -13.17 -39.39
N VAL A 70 -9.94 -12.37 -39.34
CA VAL A 70 -10.95 -12.27 -40.39
C VAL A 70 -10.34 -11.73 -41.68
N LEU A 71 -9.55 -10.66 -41.60
CA LEU A 71 -8.85 -10.07 -42.76
C LEU A 71 -7.92 -11.10 -43.41
N TYR A 72 -7.14 -11.81 -42.60
CA TYR A 72 -6.33 -12.93 -43.07
C TYR A 72 -7.17 -14.04 -43.71
N ALA A 73 -8.28 -14.43 -43.09
CA ALA A 73 -9.15 -15.48 -43.60
C ALA A 73 -9.78 -15.12 -44.96
N VAL A 74 -10.18 -13.87 -45.17
CA VAL A 74 -10.85 -13.42 -46.42
C VAL A 74 -9.85 -13.15 -47.54
N THR A 75 -8.62 -12.74 -47.21
CA THR A 75 -7.59 -12.41 -48.21
C THR A 75 -6.59 -13.52 -48.46
N ALA A 76 -6.41 -14.45 -47.51
CA ALA A 76 -5.23 -15.31 -47.39
C ALA A 76 -3.89 -14.54 -47.45
N GLY A 77 -3.92 -13.25 -47.09
CA GLY A 77 -2.76 -12.37 -47.17
C GLY A 77 -1.73 -12.71 -46.11
N LYS A 78 -0.50 -13.01 -46.54
CA LYS A 78 0.64 -13.28 -45.65
C LYS A 78 0.89 -12.14 -44.66
N LEU A 79 0.67 -10.89 -45.08
CA LEU A 79 0.79 -9.70 -44.24
C LEU A 79 -0.11 -9.78 -42.99
N TRP A 80 -1.41 -10.03 -43.16
CA TRP A 80 -2.37 -10.11 -42.05
C TRP A 80 -2.04 -11.24 -41.07
N TRP A 81 -1.57 -12.38 -41.58
CA TRP A 81 -1.10 -13.49 -40.74
C TRP A 81 0.15 -13.12 -39.93
N GLN A 82 1.11 -12.45 -40.56
CA GLN A 82 2.32 -11.97 -39.90
C GLN A 82 1.98 -10.93 -38.83
N LEU A 83 1.11 -9.96 -39.15
CA LEU A 83 0.65 -8.95 -38.21
C LEU A 83 -0.05 -9.60 -37.01
N LEU A 84 -0.99 -10.52 -37.24
CA LEU A 84 -1.65 -11.26 -36.16
C LEU A 84 -0.63 -11.98 -35.26
N MET A 85 0.35 -12.69 -35.83
CA MET A 85 1.37 -13.38 -35.04
C MET A 85 2.29 -12.44 -34.28
N TRP A 86 2.64 -11.29 -34.87
CA TRP A 86 3.41 -10.26 -34.18
C TRP A 86 2.61 -9.64 -33.03
N CYS A 87 1.34 -9.28 -33.26
CA CYS A 87 0.45 -8.78 -32.22
C CYS A 87 0.33 -9.77 -31.06
N MET A 88 0.09 -11.06 -31.34
CA MET A 88 0.01 -12.11 -30.32
C MET A 88 1.34 -12.28 -29.55
N ARG A 89 2.47 -12.27 -30.26
CA ARG A 89 3.79 -12.42 -29.65
C ARG A 89 4.14 -11.26 -28.74
N LEU A 90 4.00 -10.03 -29.24
CA LEU A 90 4.29 -8.81 -28.47
C LEU A 90 3.38 -8.69 -27.27
N PHE A 91 2.09 -9.03 -27.43
CA PHE A 91 1.16 -9.04 -26.30
C PHE A 91 1.55 -10.06 -25.24
N LEU A 92 1.80 -11.33 -25.60
CA LEU A 92 2.19 -12.34 -24.61
C LEU A 92 3.54 -12.03 -23.95
N TRP A 93 4.49 -11.43 -24.67
CA TRP A 93 5.73 -10.93 -24.08
C TRP A 93 5.46 -9.79 -23.08
N PHE A 94 4.61 -8.84 -23.43
CA PHE A 94 4.18 -7.78 -22.52
C PHE A 94 3.53 -8.36 -21.27
N VAL A 95 2.61 -9.33 -21.42
CA VAL A 95 1.97 -10.03 -20.29
C VAL A 95 3.01 -10.69 -19.39
N ILE A 96 3.97 -11.44 -19.96
CA ILE A 96 5.04 -12.08 -19.18
C ILE A 96 5.83 -11.04 -18.39
N ILE A 97 6.30 -9.98 -19.05
CA ILE A 97 7.11 -8.93 -18.40
C ILE A 97 6.31 -8.25 -17.30
N ALA A 98 5.08 -7.82 -17.61
CA ALA A 98 4.23 -7.08 -16.69
C ALA A 98 3.84 -7.94 -15.48
N THR A 99 3.47 -9.20 -15.68
CA THR A 99 3.08 -10.09 -14.56
C THR A 99 4.28 -10.50 -13.70
N LEU A 100 5.48 -10.63 -14.26
CA LEU A 100 6.69 -10.91 -13.47
C LEU A 100 7.15 -9.68 -12.68
N PHE A 101 7.09 -8.48 -13.27
CA PHE A 101 7.26 -7.22 -12.53
C PHE A 101 6.28 -7.16 -11.36
N ASP A 102 5.01 -7.38 -11.64
CA ASP A 102 3.94 -7.37 -10.66
C ASP A 102 4.09 -8.46 -9.58
N THR A 103 4.68 -9.61 -9.92
CA THR A 103 5.01 -10.67 -8.96
C THR A 103 6.02 -10.20 -7.91
N GLY A 104 7.05 -9.47 -8.34
CA GLY A 104 8.00 -8.83 -7.44
C GLY A 104 7.38 -7.66 -6.69
N PHE A 105 6.62 -6.81 -7.39
CA PHE A 105 5.96 -5.63 -6.82
C PHE A 105 4.93 -5.99 -5.75
N TYR A 106 4.18 -7.08 -5.89
CA TYR A 106 3.18 -7.51 -4.91
C TYR A 106 3.79 -7.77 -3.53
N SER A 107 5.02 -8.29 -3.47
CA SER A 107 5.73 -8.48 -2.20
C SER A 107 6.04 -7.16 -1.47
N PHE A 108 6.03 -6.05 -2.21
CA PHE A 108 6.18 -4.70 -1.71
C PHE A 108 4.83 -4.01 -1.46
N SER A 109 3.84 -4.11 -2.34
CA SER A 109 2.61 -3.30 -2.21
C SER A 109 1.42 -4.05 -1.61
N PHE A 110 1.47 -5.38 -1.50
CA PHE A 110 0.33 -6.26 -1.20
C PHE A 110 -0.88 -6.09 -2.12
N SER A 111 -0.67 -5.41 -3.25
CA SER A 111 -1.69 -5.04 -4.22
C SER A 111 -1.18 -5.40 -5.61
N ARG A 112 -2.08 -5.72 -6.55
CA ARG A 112 -1.65 -5.91 -7.94
C ARG A 112 -1.40 -4.56 -8.58
N SER A 113 -0.39 -4.51 -9.42
CA SER A 113 -0.05 -3.34 -10.22
C SER A 113 -1.22 -2.97 -11.14
N ASP A 114 -1.48 -1.68 -11.26
CA ASP A 114 -2.47 -1.09 -12.15
C ASP A 114 -1.92 0.16 -12.86
N VAL A 115 -2.78 0.98 -13.48
CA VAL A 115 -2.36 2.20 -14.21
C VAL A 115 -1.62 3.18 -13.32
N HIS A 116 -1.97 3.29 -12.05
CA HIS A 116 -1.33 4.23 -11.14
C HIS A 116 0.00 3.71 -10.59
N THR A 117 0.29 2.41 -10.69
CA THR A 117 1.66 1.94 -10.48
C THR A 117 2.64 2.64 -11.46
N LEU A 118 2.15 3.13 -12.61
CA LEU A 118 2.93 3.91 -13.56
C LEU A 118 3.28 5.32 -13.06
N THR A 119 2.53 5.92 -12.12
CA THR A 119 2.86 7.25 -11.59
C THR A 119 4.18 7.25 -10.83
N PHE A 120 4.55 6.11 -10.24
CA PHE A 120 5.81 5.88 -9.54
C PHE A 120 6.74 4.94 -10.31
N ALA A 121 6.58 4.84 -11.64
CA ALA A 121 7.39 3.92 -12.45
C ALA A 121 8.89 4.22 -12.32
N GLY A 122 9.28 5.50 -12.25
CA GLY A 122 10.68 5.91 -12.06
C GLY A 122 11.28 5.35 -10.78
N ASP A 123 10.62 5.60 -9.64
CA ASP A 123 11.04 5.09 -8.34
C ASP A 123 11.00 3.55 -8.30
N SER A 124 9.94 2.95 -8.84
CA SER A 124 9.79 1.49 -8.93
C SER A 124 10.93 0.83 -9.71
N ILE A 125 11.33 1.41 -10.86
CA ILE A 125 12.46 0.92 -11.66
C ILE A 125 13.76 1.00 -10.85
N ASN A 126 13.95 2.04 -10.04
CA ASN A 126 15.12 2.15 -9.17
C ASN A 126 15.14 1.05 -8.10
N VAL A 127 13.99 0.61 -7.59
CA VAL A 127 13.88 -0.57 -6.70
C VAL A 127 14.34 -1.86 -7.40
N PHE A 128 13.95 -2.08 -8.65
CA PHE A 128 14.43 -3.26 -9.39
C PHE A 128 15.93 -3.19 -9.70
N ARG A 129 16.47 -1.98 -9.91
CA ARG A 129 17.91 -1.75 -10.11
C ARG A 129 18.72 -1.89 -8.83
N SER A 130 18.13 -1.60 -7.67
CA SER A 130 18.81 -1.72 -6.39
C SER A 130 19.01 -3.18 -5.97
N ALA A 131 18.19 -4.10 -6.48
CA ALA A 131 18.19 -5.50 -6.06
C ALA A 131 18.18 -6.51 -7.23
N PRO A 132 19.14 -6.45 -8.17
CA PRO A 132 19.12 -7.27 -9.38
C PRO A 132 19.21 -8.77 -9.06
N LEU A 133 19.95 -9.16 -8.02
CA LEU A 133 20.10 -10.56 -7.62
C LEU A 133 18.80 -11.16 -7.07
N GLN A 134 17.99 -10.37 -6.36
CA GLN A 134 16.70 -10.80 -5.83
C GLN A 134 15.73 -11.12 -6.96
N TYR A 135 15.71 -10.28 -7.99
CA TYR A 135 14.80 -10.41 -9.13
C TYR A 135 15.37 -11.21 -10.31
N ALA A 136 16.65 -11.63 -10.25
CA ALA A 136 17.32 -12.37 -11.32
C ALA A 136 16.57 -13.64 -11.71
N GLY A 137 16.04 -14.39 -10.73
CA GLY A 137 15.26 -15.60 -10.98
C GLY A 137 13.99 -15.32 -11.79
N LEU A 138 13.27 -14.23 -11.50
CA LEU A 138 12.11 -13.79 -12.27
C LEU A 138 12.52 -13.34 -13.68
N MET A 139 13.62 -12.59 -13.82
CA MET A 139 14.12 -12.12 -15.13
C MET A 139 14.49 -13.29 -16.04
N ILE A 140 15.27 -14.26 -15.53
CA ILE A 140 15.67 -15.47 -16.28
C ILE A 140 14.42 -16.25 -16.70
N THR A 141 13.48 -16.46 -15.77
CA THR A 141 12.20 -17.13 -16.06
C THR A 141 11.44 -16.41 -17.18
N GLY A 142 11.37 -15.08 -17.13
CA GLY A 142 10.73 -14.27 -18.17
C GLY A 142 11.36 -14.46 -19.55
N VAL A 143 12.68 -14.40 -19.65
CA VAL A 143 13.40 -14.62 -20.92
C VAL A 143 13.13 -16.03 -21.47
N LEU A 144 13.21 -17.07 -20.64
CA LEU A 144 12.94 -18.45 -21.05
C LEU A 144 11.49 -18.61 -21.55
N LEU A 145 10.51 -18.07 -20.83
CA LEU A 145 9.11 -18.10 -21.25
C LEU A 145 8.88 -17.36 -22.57
N MET A 146 9.49 -16.19 -22.76
CA MET A 146 9.39 -15.43 -24.00
C MET A 146 9.97 -16.21 -25.20
N LEU A 147 11.09 -16.93 -25.02
CA LEU A 147 11.67 -17.80 -26.03
C LEU A 147 10.77 -19.01 -26.35
N ILE A 148 10.18 -19.63 -25.32
CA ILE A 148 9.22 -20.74 -25.50
C ILE A 148 8.00 -20.26 -26.29
N VAL A 149 7.39 -19.15 -25.89
CA VAL A 149 6.25 -18.53 -26.60
C VAL A 149 6.63 -18.19 -28.03
N HIS A 150 7.83 -17.64 -28.26
CA HIS A 150 8.33 -17.35 -29.60
C HIS A 150 8.31 -18.60 -30.50
N GLN A 151 8.83 -19.72 -29.99
CA GLN A 151 8.94 -20.96 -30.74
C GLN A 151 7.58 -21.62 -30.97
N LEU A 152 6.67 -21.58 -29.99
CA LEU A 152 5.32 -22.11 -30.12
C LEU A 152 4.49 -21.31 -31.14
N ILE A 153 4.55 -19.97 -31.09
CA ILE A 153 3.91 -19.11 -32.10
C ILE A 153 4.50 -19.38 -33.49
N LYS A 154 5.82 -19.56 -33.62
CA LYS A 154 6.48 -19.92 -34.90
C LYS A 154 5.97 -21.26 -35.44
N ARG A 155 5.77 -22.27 -34.57
CA ARG A 155 5.18 -23.55 -34.95
C ARG A 155 3.73 -23.39 -35.42
N ILE A 156 2.92 -22.58 -34.74
CA ILE A 156 1.54 -22.27 -35.15
C ILE A 156 1.53 -21.55 -36.50
N TYR A 157 2.40 -20.55 -36.69
CA TYR A 157 2.56 -19.80 -37.94
C TYR A 157 2.81 -20.74 -39.12
N ASN A 158 3.78 -21.66 -38.98
CA ASN A 158 4.16 -22.58 -40.05
C ASN A 158 3.09 -23.66 -40.32
N ARG A 159 2.42 -24.17 -39.27
CA ARG A 159 1.46 -25.28 -39.40
C ARG A 159 0.10 -24.87 -39.96
N TYR A 160 -0.37 -23.69 -39.58
CA TYR A 160 -1.74 -23.25 -39.83
C TYR A 160 -1.86 -22.13 -40.87
N MET A 161 -0.77 -21.81 -41.58
CA MET A 161 -0.83 -20.91 -42.73
C MET A 161 -1.81 -21.46 -43.79
N LEU A 162 -2.69 -20.60 -44.28
CA LEU A 162 -3.71 -20.91 -45.27
C LEU A 162 -3.09 -20.80 -46.66
N SER A 163 -3.40 -21.79 -47.50
CA SER A 163 -3.01 -21.79 -48.90
C SER A 163 -4.03 -21.06 -49.81
N ALA A 164 -5.22 -20.73 -49.30
CA ALA A 164 -6.28 -20.04 -50.04
C ALA A 164 -7.29 -19.37 -49.10
N ARG A 165 -8.01 -18.37 -49.62
CA ARG A 165 -9.05 -17.61 -48.89
C ARG A 165 -10.25 -18.48 -48.49
N LEU A 166 -10.92 -18.08 -47.42
CA LEU A 166 -12.13 -18.73 -46.94
C LEU A 166 -13.37 -18.29 -47.72
N LYS A 167 -14.30 -19.23 -47.89
CA LYS A 167 -15.65 -18.94 -48.39
C LYS A 167 -16.49 -18.31 -47.27
N ALA A 168 -17.48 -17.49 -47.62
CA ALA A 168 -18.35 -16.81 -46.64
C ALA A 168 -18.97 -17.76 -45.59
N LYS A 169 -19.44 -18.96 -46.01
CA LYS A 169 -19.97 -19.98 -45.09
C LYS A 169 -18.96 -20.49 -44.05
N GLN A 170 -17.66 -20.43 -44.35
CA GLN A 170 -16.59 -20.84 -43.43
C GLN A 170 -16.26 -19.74 -42.40
N LEU A 171 -16.61 -18.48 -42.67
CA LEU A 171 -16.48 -17.39 -41.69
C LEU A 171 -17.46 -17.55 -40.52
N LEU A 172 -18.58 -18.25 -40.72
CA LEU A 172 -19.51 -18.61 -39.65
C LEU A 172 -18.84 -19.44 -38.53
N LEU A 173 -17.74 -20.15 -38.83
CA LEU A 173 -16.95 -20.89 -37.84
C LEU A 173 -16.22 -19.97 -36.84
N LEU A 174 -16.18 -18.66 -37.08
CA LEU A 174 -15.61 -17.67 -36.17
C LEU A 174 -16.64 -17.14 -35.15
N LEU A 175 -17.94 -17.34 -35.39
CA LEU A 175 -19.00 -16.90 -34.47
C LEU A 175 -18.90 -17.56 -33.09
N PRO A 176 -18.61 -18.88 -32.95
CA PRO A 176 -18.39 -19.50 -31.64
C PRO A 176 -17.18 -18.91 -30.92
N ILE A 177 -16.13 -18.53 -31.65
CA ILE A 177 -14.94 -17.87 -31.07
C ILE A 177 -15.33 -16.48 -30.56
N ALA A 178 -16.04 -15.68 -31.37
CA ALA A 178 -16.50 -14.36 -30.97
C ALA A 178 -17.40 -14.44 -29.72
N LEU A 179 -18.35 -15.38 -29.71
CA LEU A 179 -19.23 -15.63 -28.57
C LEU A 179 -18.44 -16.05 -27.33
N MET A 180 -17.47 -16.96 -27.48
CA MET A 180 -16.58 -17.38 -26.38
C MET A 180 -15.79 -16.20 -25.81
N LEU A 181 -15.26 -15.31 -26.65
CA LEU A 181 -14.53 -14.11 -26.19
C LEU A 181 -15.47 -13.12 -25.49
N ILE A 182 -16.70 -12.94 -25.98
CA ILE A 182 -17.71 -12.10 -25.32
C ILE A 182 -18.10 -12.70 -23.96
N ILE A 183 -18.31 -14.01 -23.87
CA ILE A 183 -18.57 -14.71 -22.61
C ILE A 183 -17.36 -14.58 -21.67
N ALA A 184 -16.13 -14.65 -22.18
CA ALA A 184 -14.92 -14.46 -21.37
C ALA A 184 -14.81 -13.03 -20.80
N LEU A 185 -15.14 -12.00 -21.60
CA LEU A 185 -15.18 -10.61 -21.12
C LEU A 185 -16.28 -10.37 -20.09
N ARG A 186 -17.49 -10.85 -20.35
CA ARG A 186 -18.67 -10.54 -19.55
C ARG A 186 -18.91 -11.49 -18.38
N GLY A 187 -18.39 -12.71 -18.45
CA GLY A 187 -18.80 -13.80 -17.58
C GLY A 187 -20.25 -14.25 -17.84
N LEU A 188 -20.69 -15.27 -17.11
CA LEU A 188 -22.06 -15.82 -17.20
C LEU A 188 -23.05 -15.11 -16.24
N ASN A 189 -22.56 -14.18 -15.42
CA ASN A 189 -23.35 -13.48 -14.40
C ASN A 189 -23.75 -12.08 -14.88
N ALA A 190 -24.68 -11.44 -14.17
CA ALA A 190 -25.18 -10.11 -14.52
C ALA A 190 -24.09 -9.00 -14.50
N ARG A 191 -23.00 -9.19 -13.73
CA ARG A 191 -21.86 -8.26 -13.63
C ARG A 191 -20.62 -8.84 -14.35
N PRO A 192 -19.90 -8.04 -15.16
CA PRO A 192 -18.62 -8.44 -15.74
C PRO A 192 -17.62 -8.98 -14.71
N LEU A 193 -16.77 -9.92 -15.14
CA LEU A 193 -15.62 -10.32 -14.33
C LEU A 193 -14.68 -9.11 -14.22
N SER A 194 -14.43 -8.68 -12.99
CA SER A 194 -13.57 -7.54 -12.70
C SER A 194 -12.85 -7.76 -11.38
N PRO A 195 -11.75 -7.05 -11.13
CA PRO A 195 -11.06 -7.12 -9.84
C PRO A 195 -11.97 -6.81 -8.65
N LEU A 196 -12.98 -5.95 -8.82
CA LEU A 196 -13.95 -5.62 -7.75
C LEU A 196 -14.87 -6.79 -7.36
N SER A 197 -15.12 -7.74 -8.27
CA SER A 197 -16.06 -8.83 -8.04
C SER A 197 -15.39 -10.13 -7.60
N VAL A 198 -14.07 -10.14 -7.37
CA VAL A 198 -13.29 -11.36 -7.12
C VAL A 198 -13.70 -12.08 -5.83
N SER A 199 -14.02 -11.34 -4.78
CA SER A 199 -14.52 -11.82 -3.48
C SER A 199 -15.78 -12.68 -3.59
N LEU A 200 -16.58 -12.50 -4.64
CA LEU A 200 -17.77 -13.33 -4.90
C LEU A 200 -17.42 -14.76 -5.36
N TYR A 201 -16.18 -14.98 -5.80
CA TYR A 201 -15.77 -16.24 -6.45
C TYR A 201 -14.68 -16.99 -5.68
N THR A 202 -14.02 -16.36 -4.72
CA THR A 202 -12.95 -16.96 -3.92
C THR A 202 -12.90 -16.36 -2.52
N ASN A 203 -12.20 -17.03 -1.62
CA ASN A 203 -11.87 -16.49 -0.31
C ASN A 203 -11.06 -15.18 -0.47
N ALA A 204 -11.40 -14.17 0.32
CA ALA A 204 -10.83 -12.83 0.25
C ALA A 204 -9.30 -12.81 0.33
N ASN A 205 -8.70 -13.74 1.09
CA ASN A 205 -7.25 -13.90 1.22
C ASN A 205 -6.56 -14.26 -0.12
N PHE A 206 -7.28 -14.88 -1.07
CA PHE A 206 -6.74 -15.31 -2.35
C PHE A 206 -7.17 -14.44 -3.54
N ALA A 207 -7.79 -13.28 -3.29
CA ALA A 207 -8.16 -12.33 -4.32
C ALA A 207 -6.98 -11.96 -5.25
N SER A 208 -5.77 -11.82 -4.67
CA SER A 208 -4.49 -11.60 -5.38
C SER A 208 -4.10 -12.69 -6.34
N VAL A 209 -4.39 -13.91 -5.93
CA VAL A 209 -4.00 -15.13 -6.63
C VAL A 209 -5.01 -15.46 -7.71
N VAL A 210 -6.25 -14.96 -7.63
CA VAL A 210 -7.32 -15.16 -8.64
C VAL A 210 -7.36 -14.05 -9.68
N THR A 211 -7.06 -12.81 -9.31
CA THR A 211 -6.94 -11.70 -10.28
C THR A 211 -5.60 -11.75 -11.04
N ASN A 212 -5.45 -10.90 -12.06
CA ASN A 212 -4.17 -10.66 -12.73
C ASN A 212 -3.98 -9.15 -12.97
N ASN A 213 -2.72 -8.74 -13.16
CA ASN A 213 -2.34 -7.33 -13.38
C ASN A 213 -2.92 -6.75 -14.68
N ILE A 214 -3.09 -7.56 -15.72
CA ILE A 214 -3.61 -7.10 -17.00
C ILE A 214 -5.05 -6.63 -16.85
N GLN A 215 -5.90 -7.44 -16.21
CA GLN A 215 -7.29 -7.09 -15.97
C GLN A 215 -7.43 -5.94 -14.98
N THR A 216 -6.59 -5.87 -13.93
CA THR A 216 -6.60 -4.74 -12.98
C THR A 216 -6.17 -3.43 -13.65
N THR A 217 -5.16 -3.47 -14.51
CA THR A 217 -4.74 -2.31 -15.32
C THR A 217 -5.85 -1.86 -16.27
N VAL A 218 -6.44 -2.79 -17.04
CA VAL A 218 -7.56 -2.49 -17.95
C VAL A 218 -8.75 -1.94 -17.17
N TYR A 219 -9.07 -2.55 -16.04
CA TYR A 219 -10.15 -2.10 -15.17
C TYR A 219 -9.89 -0.68 -14.64
N SER A 220 -8.71 -0.40 -14.11
CA SER A 220 -8.31 0.93 -13.63
C SER A 220 -8.36 1.98 -14.75
N PHE A 221 -7.92 1.63 -15.96
CA PHE A 221 -7.97 2.52 -17.12
C PHE A 221 -9.40 2.89 -17.54
N PHE A 222 -10.32 1.91 -17.57
CA PHE A 222 -11.71 2.12 -17.99
C PHE A 222 -12.67 2.51 -16.86
N LYS A 223 -12.25 2.38 -15.60
CA LYS A 223 -13.01 2.89 -14.44
C LYS A 223 -13.12 4.41 -14.63
N LYS A 224 -14.31 4.85 -15.07
CA LYS A 224 -14.66 6.25 -15.27
C LYS A 224 -14.08 7.10 -14.14
N THR A 225 -13.39 8.16 -14.52
CA THR A 225 -12.79 9.26 -13.76
C THR A 225 -13.72 9.98 -12.76
N ASN A 226 -14.89 9.44 -12.39
CA ASN A 226 -15.92 10.19 -11.67
C ASN A 226 -16.37 9.67 -10.29
N THR A 227 -15.85 8.57 -9.75
CA THR A 227 -15.94 8.34 -8.30
C THR A 227 -14.78 7.43 -7.88
N GLY A 228 -13.73 7.98 -7.26
CA GLY A 228 -12.78 7.17 -6.51
C GLY A 228 -13.40 6.51 -5.26
N LEU A 229 -14.70 6.75 -5.03
CA LEU A 229 -15.52 6.19 -3.96
C LEU A 229 -16.12 4.86 -4.37
N TYR A 230 -16.29 3.99 -3.38
CA TYR A 230 -17.11 2.80 -3.52
C TYR A 230 -18.58 3.19 -3.73
N GLU A 231 -19.40 2.23 -4.14
CA GLU A 231 -20.85 2.43 -4.24
C GLU A 231 -21.34 3.07 -2.93
N GLN A 232 -22.00 4.23 -3.02
CA GLN A 232 -22.42 4.98 -1.84
C GLN A 232 -23.63 4.29 -1.20
N HIS A 233 -23.33 3.26 -0.44
CA HIS A 233 -24.31 2.61 0.42
C HIS A 233 -24.65 3.55 1.58
N GLN A 234 -25.93 3.84 1.76
CA GLN A 234 -26.43 4.47 2.98
C GLN A 234 -26.85 3.36 3.95
N TYR A 235 -25.96 3.04 4.89
CA TYR A 235 -26.20 2.01 5.91
C TYR A 235 -26.95 2.58 7.12
N MET A 236 -26.71 3.85 7.47
CA MET A 236 -27.27 4.52 8.65
C MET A 236 -27.36 6.04 8.45
N SER A 237 -27.97 6.79 9.37
CA SER A 237 -28.02 8.25 9.29
C SER A 237 -26.64 8.89 9.50
N LEU A 238 -26.41 10.11 8.99
CA LEU A 238 -25.13 10.80 9.21
C LEU A 238 -24.84 11.09 10.70
N SER A 239 -25.88 11.26 11.53
CA SER A 239 -25.71 11.41 12.98
C SER A 239 -25.19 10.12 13.61
N GLN A 240 -25.75 8.97 13.24
CA GLN A 240 -25.27 7.66 13.69
C GLN A 240 -23.86 7.37 13.18
N VAL A 241 -23.54 7.76 11.94
CA VAL A 241 -22.18 7.65 11.41
C VAL A 241 -21.17 8.43 12.27
N GLN A 242 -21.49 9.67 12.65
CA GLN A 242 -20.61 10.50 13.48
C GLN A 242 -20.45 9.95 14.90
N GLU A 243 -21.48 9.32 15.46
CA GLU A 243 -21.40 8.67 16.77
C GLU A 243 -20.50 7.41 16.73
N GLU A 244 -20.60 6.60 15.67
CA GLU A 244 -19.80 5.37 15.51
C GLU A 244 -18.36 5.66 15.09
N VAL A 245 -18.16 6.66 14.23
CA VAL A 245 -16.85 7.06 13.68
C VAL A 245 -16.73 8.59 13.75
N PRO A 246 -16.37 9.13 14.93
CA PRO A 246 -16.18 10.56 15.11
C PRO A 246 -15.07 11.07 14.18
N PHE A 247 -15.40 12.08 13.38
CA PHE A 247 -14.42 12.75 12.51
C PHE A 247 -14.09 14.17 12.98
N VAL A 248 -14.99 14.78 13.75
CA VAL A 248 -14.88 16.16 14.23
C VAL A 248 -14.53 16.09 15.71
N HIS A 249 -13.43 16.73 16.09
CA HIS A 249 -12.92 16.73 17.45
C HIS A 249 -12.83 18.15 17.98
N GLN A 250 -13.15 18.30 19.26
CA GLN A 250 -12.94 19.53 20.02
C GLN A 250 -12.66 19.16 21.47
N PHE A 251 -11.50 19.55 21.98
CA PHE A 251 -11.11 19.27 23.37
C PHE A 251 -11.48 20.44 24.30
N ALA A 252 -11.57 20.13 25.59
CA ALA A 252 -11.77 21.15 26.62
C ALA A 252 -10.60 22.14 26.63
N ASP A 253 -10.90 23.41 26.86
CA ASP A 253 -9.89 24.45 26.96
C ASP A 253 -9.06 24.28 28.23
N THR A 254 -7.84 23.79 28.03
CA THR A 254 -6.88 23.43 29.08
C THR A 254 -5.56 24.12 28.77
N ALA A 255 -5.55 25.46 28.83
CA ALA A 255 -4.41 26.35 28.63
C ALA A 255 -3.30 25.81 27.69
N GLU A 256 -3.27 26.31 26.46
CA GLU A 256 -2.34 25.84 25.42
C GLU A 256 -0.87 25.74 25.90
N THR A 257 -0.25 24.58 25.68
CA THR A 257 1.17 24.39 25.98
C THR A 257 1.98 24.57 24.71
N LYS A 258 2.93 25.53 24.71
CA LYS A 258 3.84 25.78 23.59
C LYS A 258 5.05 24.84 23.62
N SER A 259 4.82 23.52 23.67
CA SER A 259 5.89 22.52 23.51
C SER A 259 6.27 22.40 22.04
N ASN A 260 7.55 22.24 21.71
CA ASN A 260 7.91 21.77 20.37
C ASN A 260 7.38 20.34 20.15
N VAL A 261 7.20 19.96 18.89
CA VAL A 261 6.76 18.61 18.52
C VAL A 261 7.70 18.05 17.48
N VAL A 262 8.32 16.90 17.76
CA VAL A 262 9.18 16.18 16.82
C VAL A 262 8.65 14.76 16.63
N ILE A 263 8.22 14.44 15.41
CA ILE A 263 7.74 13.10 15.04
C ILE A 263 8.85 12.40 14.28
N PHE A 264 9.41 11.34 14.87
CA PHE A 264 10.24 10.37 14.17
C PHE A 264 9.35 9.33 13.48
N VAL A 265 9.30 9.42 12.15
CA VAL A 265 8.69 8.40 11.31
C VAL A 265 9.73 7.30 11.09
N LEU A 266 9.44 6.10 11.60
CA LEU A 266 10.36 4.97 11.61
C LEU A 266 10.14 4.04 10.42
N GLU A 267 11.01 4.12 9.42
CA GLU A 267 10.99 3.37 8.16
C GLU A 267 11.04 1.86 8.37
N SER A 268 9.97 1.16 8.02
CA SER A 268 9.90 -0.31 8.05
C SER A 268 10.17 -0.90 9.45
N PHE A 269 9.67 -0.27 10.52
CA PHE A 269 9.74 -0.82 11.88
C PHE A 269 8.51 -1.66 12.18
N ALA A 270 8.57 -2.97 11.99
CA ALA A 270 7.59 -3.89 12.56
C ALA A 270 7.68 -3.89 14.12
N ARG A 271 6.54 -4.03 14.81
CA ARG A 271 6.48 -4.11 16.29
C ARG A 271 7.47 -5.13 16.87
N ALA A 272 7.61 -6.27 16.20
CA ALA A 272 8.46 -7.37 16.60
C ALA A 272 9.97 -7.04 16.65
N TYR A 273 10.45 -5.97 16.00
CA TYR A 273 11.85 -5.53 16.16
C TYR A 273 12.12 -4.82 17.49
N LEU A 274 11.09 -4.29 18.15
CA LEU A 274 11.19 -3.62 19.46
C LEU A 274 10.54 -4.42 20.60
N GLU A 275 9.77 -5.46 20.28
CA GLU A 275 9.09 -6.31 21.27
C GLU A 275 10.08 -7.23 22.03
N LYS A 276 10.14 -7.05 23.35
CA LYS A 276 10.98 -7.87 24.23
C LYS A 276 10.62 -9.36 24.12
N GLY A 277 11.63 -10.20 23.92
CA GLY A 277 11.47 -11.67 23.80
C GLY A 277 11.06 -12.14 22.41
N ASN A 278 10.83 -11.23 21.46
CA ASN A 278 10.58 -11.60 20.08
C ASN A 278 11.86 -12.09 19.39
N PRO A 279 11.83 -13.18 18.60
CA PRO A 279 13.02 -13.71 17.92
C PRO A 279 13.66 -12.73 16.93
N TYR A 280 12.90 -11.74 16.43
CA TYR A 280 13.39 -10.74 15.48
C TYR A 280 13.88 -9.45 16.16
N LYS A 281 13.80 -9.33 17.49
CA LYS A 281 14.18 -8.12 18.25
C LYS A 281 15.56 -7.62 17.80
N ALA A 282 15.61 -6.37 17.34
CA ALA A 282 16.83 -5.68 17.03
C ALA A 282 17.53 -5.20 18.31
N ALA A 283 18.86 -5.07 18.29
CA ALA A 283 19.60 -4.50 19.40
C ALA A 283 19.42 -2.97 19.40
N THR A 284 18.48 -2.48 20.20
CA THR A 284 18.08 -1.06 20.22
C THR A 284 18.10 -0.48 21.65
N PRO A 285 19.25 -0.49 22.34
CA PRO A 285 19.32 -0.06 23.73
C PRO A 285 18.83 1.38 23.95
N PHE A 286 19.02 2.28 22.99
CA PHE A 286 18.56 3.66 23.12
C PHE A 286 17.02 3.75 23.05
N LEU A 287 16.39 3.18 22.02
CA LEU A 287 14.94 3.13 21.90
C LEU A 287 14.29 2.38 23.07
N ASP A 288 14.88 1.28 23.53
CA ASP A 288 14.40 0.53 24.69
C ASP A 288 14.39 1.45 25.95
N SER A 289 15.40 2.31 26.12
CA SER A 289 15.48 3.26 27.24
C SER A 289 14.46 4.39 27.16
N ILE A 290 14.19 4.88 25.95
CA ILE A 290 13.19 5.93 25.70
C ILE A 290 11.79 5.36 25.91
N MET A 291 11.49 4.19 25.35
CA MET A 291 10.21 3.51 25.48
C MET A 291 9.85 3.24 26.94
N ALA A 292 10.82 2.85 27.78
CA ALA A 292 10.61 2.62 29.21
C ALA A 292 10.16 3.86 30.00
N ASN A 293 10.29 5.06 29.42
CA ASN A 293 9.88 6.34 30.01
C ASN A 293 8.86 7.09 29.12
N SER A 294 8.18 6.37 28.24
CA SER A 294 7.22 6.93 27.29
C SER A 294 5.78 6.54 27.60
N PHE A 295 4.84 7.26 26.98
CA PHE A 295 3.52 6.74 26.68
C PHE A 295 3.67 5.67 25.58
N TYR A 296 3.54 4.38 25.88
CA TYR A 296 3.75 3.29 24.91
C TYR A 296 2.45 2.58 24.54
N CYS A 297 2.14 2.51 23.25
CA CYS A 297 0.97 1.79 22.73
C CYS A 297 1.34 0.33 22.45
N THR A 298 0.68 -0.61 23.15
CA THR A 298 0.99 -2.04 22.99
C THR A 298 0.38 -2.65 21.74
N ASN A 299 -0.71 -2.06 21.22
CA ASN A 299 -1.48 -2.53 20.07
C ASN A 299 -1.67 -1.42 19.02
N ALA A 300 -0.59 -0.96 18.40
CA ALA A 300 -0.63 0.02 17.32
C ALA A 300 -0.48 -0.61 15.92
N TYR A 301 -1.23 -0.10 14.95
CA TYR A 301 -1.25 -0.63 13.58
C TYR A 301 -0.98 0.47 12.54
N ALA A 302 -0.35 0.10 11.43
CA ALA A 302 -0.20 0.95 10.26
C ALA A 302 -1.51 0.98 9.45
N ASN A 303 -1.88 2.15 8.93
CA ASN A 303 -3.05 2.30 8.07
C ASN A 303 -2.79 1.93 6.59
N GLY A 304 -1.64 1.33 6.30
CA GLY A 304 -1.26 0.89 4.97
C GLY A 304 0.06 0.11 4.95
N ALA A 305 0.45 -0.36 3.77
CA ALA A 305 1.68 -1.12 3.55
C ALA A 305 2.82 -0.30 2.92
N MET A 306 2.62 1.00 2.66
CA MET A 306 3.59 1.87 1.98
C MET A 306 3.78 3.16 2.78
N SER A 307 4.99 3.71 2.73
CA SER A 307 5.39 4.90 3.50
C SER A 307 4.50 6.10 3.26
N VAL A 308 4.13 6.36 2.00
CA VAL A 308 3.23 7.46 1.63
C VAL A 308 1.84 7.33 2.27
N ASN A 309 1.34 6.11 2.49
CA ASN A 309 0.06 5.87 3.17
C ASN A 309 0.20 6.11 4.67
N GLY A 310 1.29 5.63 5.27
CA GLY A 310 1.58 5.82 6.69
C GLY A 310 1.80 7.28 7.06
N ILE A 311 2.66 7.98 6.30
CA ILE A 311 2.96 9.41 6.48
C ILE A 311 1.69 10.25 6.29
N GLN A 312 0.84 9.92 5.30
CA GLN A 312 -0.46 10.58 5.17
C GLN A 312 -1.31 10.38 6.43
N ALA A 313 -1.44 9.15 6.92
CA ALA A 313 -2.24 8.85 8.11
C ALA A 313 -1.72 9.61 9.34
N ILE A 314 -0.39 9.60 9.57
CA ILE A 314 0.27 10.29 10.68
C ILE A 314 0.03 11.81 10.61
N LEU A 315 0.24 12.44 9.45
CA LEU A 315 0.21 13.90 9.33
C LEU A 315 -1.20 14.47 9.20
N SER A 316 -2.13 13.74 8.58
CA SER A 316 -3.48 14.26 8.29
C SER A 316 -4.58 13.70 9.20
N GLY A 317 -4.34 12.60 9.90
CA GLY A 317 -5.41 11.88 10.59
C GLY A 317 -6.40 11.20 9.64
N ILE A 318 -6.05 11.05 8.34
CA ILE A 318 -6.90 10.45 7.32
C ILE A 318 -6.18 9.23 6.71
N PRO A 319 -6.72 8.02 6.89
CA PRO A 319 -6.08 6.81 6.36
C PRO A 319 -6.26 6.72 4.85
N ALA A 320 -5.28 6.20 4.12
CA ALA A 320 -5.38 6.02 2.66
C ALA A 320 -6.08 4.69 2.32
N ILE A 321 -7.42 4.66 2.35
CA ILE A 321 -8.22 3.44 2.08
C ILE A 321 -8.67 3.27 0.62
N TYR A 322 -8.41 4.27 -0.22
CA TYR A 322 -8.61 4.18 -1.67
C TYR A 322 -7.34 3.76 -2.39
N ASP A 323 -7.45 3.53 -3.70
CA ASP A 323 -6.37 3.09 -4.60
C ASP A 323 -5.03 3.81 -4.36
N TYR A 324 -5.05 5.10 -3.98
CA TYR A 324 -3.84 5.87 -3.72
C TYR A 324 -3.99 6.86 -2.57
N ASN A 325 -2.86 7.45 -2.16
CA ASN A 325 -2.84 8.64 -1.30
C ASN A 325 -3.66 9.78 -1.93
N ILE A 326 -3.99 10.80 -1.14
CA ILE A 326 -4.92 11.86 -1.55
C ILE A 326 -4.47 12.56 -2.84
N ASP A 327 -3.17 12.78 -3.02
CA ASP A 327 -2.58 13.46 -4.19
C ASP A 327 -2.69 12.68 -5.49
N ASN A 328 -2.65 11.35 -5.44
CA ASN A 328 -2.77 10.49 -6.61
C ASN A 328 -4.18 9.93 -6.79
N SER A 329 -5.14 10.46 -6.03
CA SER A 329 -6.56 10.09 -6.12
C SER A 329 -7.36 11.10 -6.95
N ASN A 330 -8.58 10.72 -7.36
CA ASN A 330 -9.53 11.65 -7.98
C ASN A 330 -9.98 12.80 -7.03
N TYR A 331 -9.58 12.74 -5.76
CA TYR A 331 -9.88 13.72 -4.71
C TYR A 331 -8.69 14.59 -4.36
N TYR A 332 -7.68 14.67 -5.24
CA TYR A 332 -6.51 15.53 -5.05
C TYR A 332 -6.88 17.01 -4.89
N GLN A 333 -8.09 17.44 -5.24
CA GLN A 333 -8.58 18.81 -5.00
C GLN A 333 -9.19 19.01 -3.61
N ASN A 334 -9.43 17.95 -2.84
CA ASN A 334 -10.09 18.08 -1.55
C ASN A 334 -9.21 18.82 -0.54
N PHE A 335 -9.75 19.88 0.06
CA PHE A 335 -9.02 20.62 1.07
C PHE A 335 -8.93 19.80 2.36
N THR A 336 -7.75 19.74 2.95
CA THR A 336 -7.44 18.97 4.15
C THR A 336 -6.68 19.86 5.13
N ARG A 337 -7.28 20.10 6.30
CA ARG A 337 -6.62 20.84 7.40
C ARG A 337 -5.87 19.85 8.28
N ALA A 338 -4.67 19.47 7.82
CA ALA A 338 -3.82 18.47 8.45
C ALA A 338 -3.04 19.03 9.66
N MET A 339 -2.39 18.15 10.41
CA MET A 339 -1.66 18.49 11.63
C MET A 339 -0.59 19.58 11.47
N PRO A 340 0.28 19.57 10.44
CA PRO A 340 1.26 20.64 10.27
C PRO A 340 0.58 22.00 10.07
N ALA A 341 -0.49 22.07 9.25
CA ALA A 341 -1.27 23.30 9.07
C ALA A 341 -1.85 23.82 10.40
N VAL A 342 -2.40 22.94 11.25
CA VAL A 342 -2.92 23.34 12.56
C VAL A 342 -1.80 23.89 13.46
N PHE A 343 -0.61 23.29 13.47
CA PHE A 343 0.53 23.85 14.19
C PHE A 343 0.99 25.20 13.62
N LYS A 344 1.03 25.33 12.29
CA LYS A 344 1.40 26.58 11.62
C LYS A 344 0.46 27.74 11.99
N GLU A 345 -0.84 27.50 12.01
CA GLU A 345 -1.86 28.47 12.42
C GLU A 345 -1.68 28.93 13.89
N ARG A 346 -1.06 28.09 14.73
CA ARG A 346 -0.69 28.40 16.13
C ARG A 346 0.67 29.10 16.25
N GLY A 347 1.28 29.49 15.13
CA GLY A 347 2.56 30.19 15.08
C GLY A 347 3.80 29.30 15.18
N TYR A 348 3.67 28.00 14.91
CA TYR A 348 4.82 27.08 14.84
C TYR A 348 5.47 27.17 13.45
N GLY A 349 6.80 27.12 13.38
CA GLY A 349 7.45 26.74 12.12
C GLY A 349 7.27 25.24 11.85
N THR A 350 6.93 24.85 10.62
CA THR A 350 6.66 23.43 10.28
C THR A 350 7.68 22.87 9.29
N TYR A 351 8.29 21.74 9.64
CA TYR A 351 9.41 21.17 8.91
C TYR A 351 9.20 19.68 8.61
N PHE A 352 9.68 19.21 7.46
CA PHE A 352 9.77 17.79 7.12
C PHE A 352 11.19 17.48 6.65
N TYR A 353 11.88 16.59 7.35
CA TYR A 353 13.26 16.19 7.05
C TYR A 353 13.27 14.77 6.50
N TYR A 354 13.84 14.57 5.32
CA TYR A 354 14.03 13.23 4.75
C TYR A 354 15.32 13.12 3.95
N GLY A 355 16.15 12.13 4.26
CA GLY A 355 17.48 12.00 3.66
C GLY A 355 17.51 11.52 2.21
N ALA A 356 16.38 11.40 1.51
CA ALA A 356 16.32 10.99 0.11
C ALA A 356 16.21 12.20 -0.84
N SER A 357 16.22 11.93 -2.15
CA SER A 357 16.00 12.91 -3.20
C SER A 357 14.71 13.69 -3.01
N LYS A 358 14.70 14.94 -3.45
CA LYS A 358 13.53 15.81 -3.39
C LYS A 358 12.32 15.20 -4.10
N ASP A 359 11.16 15.27 -3.44
CA ASP A 359 9.88 14.71 -3.90
C ASP A 359 9.89 13.19 -4.17
N HIS A 360 10.80 12.43 -3.53
CA HIS A 360 10.80 10.96 -3.58
C HIS A 360 9.42 10.39 -3.21
N PHE A 361 8.83 9.56 -4.09
CA PHE A 361 7.46 9.07 -4.01
C PHE A 361 6.38 10.16 -3.77
N GLY A 362 6.62 11.41 -4.17
CA GLY A 362 5.67 12.52 -4.03
C GLY A 362 5.57 13.13 -2.63
N LEU A 363 6.53 12.83 -1.74
CA LEU A 363 6.46 13.26 -0.34
C LEU A 363 6.60 14.78 -0.13
N GLU A 364 7.30 15.50 -1.01
CA GLU A 364 7.40 16.96 -0.89
C GLU A 364 6.06 17.62 -1.21
N LYS A 365 5.40 17.16 -2.28
CA LYS A 365 4.05 17.64 -2.64
C LYS A 365 3.06 17.37 -1.52
N LEU A 366 3.07 16.15 -0.99
CA LEU A 366 2.19 15.72 0.08
C LEU A 366 2.42 16.53 1.36
N SER A 367 3.68 16.74 1.77
CA SER A 367 3.99 17.50 2.98
C SER A 367 3.58 18.97 2.86
N LYS A 368 3.85 19.60 1.70
CA LYS A 368 3.45 21.00 1.45
C LYS A 368 1.94 21.16 1.47
N ARG A 369 1.20 20.21 0.88
CA ARG A 369 -0.27 20.17 0.94
C ARG A 369 -0.76 20.18 2.39
N PHE A 370 -0.10 19.44 3.28
CA PHE A 370 -0.47 19.37 4.70
C PHE A 370 -0.01 20.55 5.55
N GLY A 371 0.61 21.57 4.94
CA GLY A 371 1.00 22.81 5.63
C GLY A 371 2.41 22.79 6.21
N VAL A 372 3.30 21.93 5.69
CA VAL A 372 4.74 22.02 5.98
C VAL A 372 5.35 23.22 5.25
N ASP A 373 6.05 24.09 5.98
CA ASP A 373 6.72 25.28 5.44
C ASP A 373 7.99 24.92 4.67
N GLN A 374 8.80 24.00 5.22
CA GLN A 374 10.08 23.61 4.61
C GLN A 374 10.23 22.09 4.58
N TYR A 375 10.51 21.57 3.38
CA TYR A 375 10.91 20.19 3.15
C TYR A 375 12.42 20.17 2.90
N LEU A 376 13.17 19.49 3.77
CA LEU A 376 14.62 19.41 3.72
C LEU A 376 15.03 18.00 3.29
N SER A 377 15.77 17.92 2.18
CA SER A 377 16.12 16.69 1.49
C SER A 377 17.64 16.45 1.39
N GLU A 378 18.07 15.40 0.67
CA GLU A 378 19.50 15.16 0.43
C GLU A 378 20.18 16.34 -0.28
N GLU A 379 19.45 17.07 -1.11
CA GLU A 379 19.93 18.26 -1.81
C GLU A 379 20.27 19.40 -0.84
N ASP A 380 19.52 19.53 0.26
CA ASP A 380 19.79 20.50 1.33
C ASP A 380 20.95 20.06 2.23
N TYR A 381 21.15 18.75 2.40
CA TYR A 381 22.34 18.21 3.08
C TYR A 381 23.64 18.51 2.31
N ASN A 382 23.55 18.57 0.97
CA ASN A 382 24.60 19.01 0.05
C ASN A 382 25.96 18.30 0.22
N ASN A 383 25.94 17.01 0.59
CA ASN A 383 27.13 16.18 0.64
C ASN A 383 26.82 14.72 0.27
N SER A 384 27.10 14.35 -0.97
CA SER A 384 26.84 12.99 -1.48
C SER A 384 27.78 11.93 -0.91
N SER A 385 28.83 12.28 -0.16
CA SER A 385 29.76 11.29 0.43
C SER A 385 29.09 10.39 1.46
N GLN A 386 27.93 10.78 1.98
CA GLN A 386 27.14 10.01 2.94
C GLN A 386 25.95 9.27 2.29
N HIS A 387 25.83 9.33 0.96
CA HIS A 387 24.78 8.64 0.22
C HIS A 387 25.03 7.12 0.24
N ASN A 388 23.98 6.33 0.48
CA ASN A 388 24.05 4.88 0.63
C ASN A 388 24.14 4.10 -0.71
N GLY A 389 24.06 4.81 -1.83
CA GLY A 389 24.13 4.27 -3.20
C GLY A 389 22.78 3.80 -3.77
N TYR A 390 21.71 3.87 -2.99
CA TYR A 390 20.39 3.35 -3.37
C TYR A 390 19.25 4.34 -3.17
N TRP A 391 19.16 4.95 -1.99
CA TRP A 391 18.01 5.76 -1.57
C TRP A 391 18.33 7.18 -1.14
N GLY A 392 19.50 7.42 -0.56
CA GLY A 392 19.78 8.72 0.06
C GLY A 392 20.87 8.69 1.13
N ILE A 393 20.94 9.76 1.91
CA ILE A 393 21.90 10.00 2.98
C ILE A 393 21.65 9.09 4.18
N HIS A 394 22.72 8.48 4.71
CA HIS A 394 22.64 7.65 5.92
C HIS A 394 22.14 8.41 7.16
N ASP A 395 21.34 7.74 7.99
CA ASP A 395 20.59 8.34 9.10
C ASP A 395 21.49 9.06 10.11
N SER A 396 22.63 8.48 10.51
CA SER A 396 23.53 9.16 11.46
C SER A 396 24.04 10.52 10.94
N ALA A 397 24.23 10.69 9.64
CA ALA A 397 24.68 11.95 9.05
C ALA A 397 23.51 12.93 8.90
N PHE A 398 22.37 12.43 8.41
CA PHE A 398 21.20 13.26 8.18
C PHE A 398 20.55 13.73 9.48
N PHE A 399 20.45 12.88 10.51
CA PHE A 399 19.99 13.28 11.84
C PHE A 399 20.90 14.30 12.51
N ARG A 400 22.22 14.23 12.27
CA ARG A 400 23.14 15.28 12.74
C ARG A 400 22.82 16.62 12.08
N PHE A 401 22.60 16.63 10.77
CA PHE A 401 22.13 17.81 10.05
C PHE A 401 20.79 18.33 10.61
N THR A 402 19.83 17.44 10.85
CA THR A 402 18.50 17.79 11.40
C THR A 402 18.60 18.45 12.77
N VAL A 403 19.35 17.88 13.72
CA VAL A 403 19.47 18.45 15.08
C VAL A 403 20.19 19.81 15.07
N ASP A 404 21.22 19.95 14.23
CA ASP A 404 21.96 21.20 14.06
C ASP A 404 21.09 22.31 13.42
N ASP A 405 20.18 21.94 12.51
CA ASP A 405 19.23 22.86 11.89
C ASP A 405 18.12 23.26 12.87
N LEU A 406 17.50 22.29 13.56
CA LEU A 406 16.48 22.56 14.58
C LEU A 406 16.99 23.47 15.70
N GLY A 407 18.27 23.34 16.09
CA GLY A 407 18.91 24.23 17.07
C GLY A 407 18.97 25.71 16.65
N LYS A 408 18.77 26.02 15.36
CA LYS A 408 18.75 27.38 14.81
C LYS A 408 17.33 27.90 14.54
N ARG A 409 16.30 27.05 14.64
CA ARG A 409 14.92 27.42 14.36
C ARG A 409 14.29 28.15 15.56
N GLN A 410 13.34 29.04 15.26
CA GLN A 410 12.55 29.68 16.30
C GLN A 410 11.57 28.68 16.92
N GLN A 411 11.43 28.73 18.23
CA GLN A 411 10.46 27.94 18.98
C GLN A 411 9.14 28.73 19.15
N PRO A 412 7.97 28.06 19.15
CA PRO A 412 7.82 26.62 19.02
C PRO A 412 7.91 26.15 17.56
N PHE A 413 8.27 24.88 17.35
CA PHE A 413 8.28 24.26 16.02
C PHE A 413 7.64 22.87 16.01
N PHE A 414 7.15 22.49 14.84
CA PHE A 414 6.73 21.14 14.50
C PHE A 414 7.69 20.56 13.46
N ALA A 415 8.22 19.37 13.70
CA ALA A 415 9.09 18.68 12.76
C ALA A 415 8.67 17.22 12.58
N ALA A 416 8.53 16.77 11.35
CA ALA A 416 8.53 15.36 11.01
C ALA A 416 9.93 14.98 10.49
N VAL A 417 10.53 13.93 11.04
CA VAL A 417 11.86 13.43 10.70
C VAL A 417 11.71 11.99 10.27
N TYR A 418 11.96 11.71 9.00
CA TYR A 418 11.79 10.39 8.42
C TYR A 418 13.16 9.75 8.15
N ASN A 419 13.40 8.60 8.77
CA ASN A 419 14.65 7.88 8.61
C ASN A 419 14.66 7.03 7.34
N LEU A 420 15.84 6.59 6.89
CA LEU A 420 16.00 5.92 5.59
C LEU A 420 16.76 4.60 5.70
N SER A 421 17.68 4.48 6.65
CA SER A 421 18.70 3.42 6.62
C SER A 421 18.18 2.03 6.95
N SER A 422 16.97 1.93 7.52
CA SER A 422 16.24 0.68 7.73
C SER A 422 15.45 0.21 6.50
N HIS A 423 15.47 0.94 5.38
CA HIS A 423 14.87 0.47 4.12
C HIS A 423 15.77 -0.58 3.46
N TYR A 424 15.16 -1.59 2.82
CA TYR A 424 15.87 -2.59 2.01
C TYR A 424 16.66 -1.90 0.87
N PRO A 425 17.93 -2.24 0.57
CA PRO A 425 18.65 -3.46 0.92
C PRO A 425 19.49 -3.38 2.21
N TYR A 426 19.09 -2.54 3.18
CA TYR A 426 19.68 -2.48 4.52
C TYR A 426 21.18 -2.13 4.51
N VAL A 427 21.52 -1.10 3.72
CA VAL A 427 22.92 -0.66 3.59
C VAL A 427 23.36 0.08 4.84
N ILE A 428 24.35 -0.49 5.52
CA ILE A 428 25.00 0.10 6.69
C ILE A 428 26.39 0.57 6.27
N PRO A 429 26.83 1.79 6.65
CA PRO A 429 28.17 2.24 6.31
C PRO A 429 29.24 1.28 6.86
N ALA A 430 30.29 1.04 6.08
CA ALA A 430 31.32 0.04 6.41
C ALA A 430 31.95 0.25 7.80
N ALA A 431 32.10 1.51 8.22
CA ALA A 431 32.65 1.88 9.53
C ALA A 431 31.81 1.43 10.74
N TYR A 432 30.52 1.13 10.53
CA TYR A 432 29.58 0.68 11.56
C TYR A 432 29.21 -0.80 11.43
N ARG A 433 29.24 -1.37 10.22
CA ARG A 433 28.73 -2.71 9.93
C ARG A 433 29.34 -3.83 10.80
N SER A 434 30.63 -3.75 11.12
CA SER A 434 31.30 -4.75 11.98
C SER A 434 31.11 -4.49 13.48
N LYS A 435 30.64 -3.30 13.87
CA LYS A 435 30.46 -2.87 15.26
C LYS A 435 29.03 -3.09 15.76
N LEU A 436 28.08 -3.23 14.85
CA LEU A 436 26.67 -3.42 15.18
C LEU A 436 26.33 -4.91 15.26
N PRO A 437 25.53 -5.35 16.26
CA PRO A 437 25.04 -6.72 16.34
C PRO A 437 24.25 -7.09 15.08
N LYS A 438 24.55 -8.25 14.48
CA LYS A 438 23.87 -8.69 13.25
C LYS A 438 22.38 -8.95 13.42
N GLY A 439 21.91 -9.25 14.64
CA GLY A 439 20.52 -9.63 14.90
C GLY A 439 20.10 -10.91 14.15
N ALA A 440 18.79 -11.18 14.13
CA ALA A 440 18.23 -12.32 13.39
C ALA A 440 18.23 -12.09 11.87
N THR A 441 18.14 -10.83 11.45
CA THR A 441 18.00 -10.47 10.04
C THR A 441 18.81 -9.22 9.67
N ALA A 442 19.02 -8.99 8.37
CA ALA A 442 19.71 -7.78 7.90
C ALA A 442 18.96 -6.50 8.30
N ALA A 443 17.62 -6.55 8.35
CA ALA A 443 16.79 -5.48 8.86
C ALA A 443 17.08 -5.22 10.35
N SER A 444 17.19 -6.26 11.18
CA SER A 444 17.53 -6.10 12.60
C SER A 444 18.87 -5.35 12.79
N GLN A 445 19.88 -5.66 11.97
CA GLN A 445 21.17 -4.96 12.03
C GLN A 445 21.05 -3.49 11.60
N ALA A 446 20.28 -3.20 10.54
CA ALA A 446 20.06 -1.84 10.08
C ALA A 446 19.27 -1.02 11.11
N ILE A 447 18.29 -1.61 11.78
CA ILE A 447 17.55 -0.98 12.88
C ILE A 447 18.49 -0.64 14.05
N SER A 448 19.47 -1.50 14.36
CA SER A 448 20.52 -1.15 15.35
C SER A 448 21.37 0.06 14.92
N TYR A 449 21.56 0.27 13.61
CA TYR A 449 22.21 1.49 13.11
C TYR A 449 21.31 2.73 13.28
N VAL A 450 20.00 2.59 13.05
CA VAL A 450 19.02 3.67 13.29
C VAL A 450 18.97 4.03 14.77
N ASP A 451 18.95 3.03 15.67
CA ASP A 451 19.00 3.23 17.12
C ASP A 451 20.22 4.04 17.56
N LEU A 452 21.41 3.66 17.09
CA LEU A 452 22.65 4.42 17.33
C LEU A 452 22.57 5.85 16.77
N SER A 453 21.95 6.03 15.61
CA SER A 453 21.77 7.34 14.97
C SER A 453 20.84 8.23 15.80
N LEU A 454 19.74 7.67 16.31
CA LEU A 454 18.81 8.34 17.22
C LEU A 454 19.47 8.67 18.56
N GLN A 455 20.27 7.75 19.13
CA GLN A 455 21.03 8.02 20.34
C GLN A 455 21.86 9.30 20.18
N ARG A 456 22.61 9.41 19.07
CA ARG A 456 23.43 10.59 18.77
C ARG A 456 22.61 11.85 18.54
N PHE A 457 21.47 11.72 17.87
CA PHE A 457 20.53 12.85 17.74
C PHE A 457 20.14 13.37 19.13
N PHE A 458 19.76 12.48 20.05
CA PHE A 458 19.30 12.86 21.39
C PHE A 458 20.42 13.38 22.29
N GLU A 459 21.64 12.81 22.22
CA GLU A 459 22.82 13.33 22.91
C GLU A 459 23.13 14.78 22.53
N GLU A 460 22.89 15.15 21.27
CA GLU A 460 23.11 16.49 20.77
C GLU A 460 21.91 17.41 21.01
N ALA A 461 20.69 16.89 20.86
CA ALA A 461 19.46 17.60 21.18
C ALA A 461 19.43 18.03 22.65
N ALA A 462 19.85 17.16 23.57
CA ALA A 462 19.90 17.43 25.01
C ALA A 462 20.80 18.62 25.39
N LYS A 463 21.70 19.07 24.50
CA LYS A 463 22.53 20.28 24.68
C LYS A 463 21.77 21.58 24.33
N SER A 464 20.63 21.47 23.68
CA SER A 464 19.83 22.60 23.19
C SER A 464 18.70 22.96 24.16
N SER A 465 18.36 24.25 24.25
CA SER A 465 17.29 24.74 25.13
C SER A 465 15.90 24.23 24.78
N TRP A 466 15.67 23.80 23.54
CA TRP A 466 14.38 23.28 23.08
C TRP A 466 14.06 21.88 23.61
N TYR A 467 15.07 21.06 23.95
CA TYR A 467 14.90 19.64 24.24
C TYR A 467 13.90 19.35 25.36
N HIS A 468 14.05 20.00 26.52
CA HIS A 468 13.23 19.74 27.70
C HIS A 468 11.74 20.08 27.49
N ASN A 469 11.43 21.06 26.63
CA ASN A 469 10.07 21.45 26.28
C ASN A 469 9.67 20.91 24.90
N THR A 470 9.94 19.63 24.65
CA THR A 470 9.60 18.96 23.39
C THR A 470 8.86 17.65 23.64
N ILE A 471 7.80 17.43 22.86
CA ILE A 471 7.11 16.15 22.75
C ILE A 471 7.71 15.42 21.56
N PHE A 472 8.30 14.26 21.81
CA PHE A 472 8.84 13.37 20.78
C PHE A 472 7.85 12.23 20.53
N VAL A 473 7.46 12.02 19.28
CA VAL A 473 6.63 10.88 18.87
C VAL A 473 7.48 9.96 18.02
N PHE A 474 7.40 8.66 18.28
CA PHE A 474 8.01 7.62 17.46
C PHE A 474 6.90 6.74 16.92
N VAL A 475 6.80 6.65 15.60
CA VAL A 475 5.74 5.90 14.93
C VAL A 475 6.30 5.32 13.65
N ALA A 476 6.14 4.02 13.43
CA ALA A 476 6.54 3.47 12.14
C ALA A 476 5.57 3.88 11.03
N ASP A 477 6.07 4.03 9.81
CA ASP A 477 5.26 4.31 8.63
C ASP A 477 4.49 3.06 8.15
N HIS A 478 5.13 1.90 8.23
CA HIS A 478 4.54 0.59 8.02
C HIS A 478 5.40 -0.52 8.66
N TRP A 479 4.96 -1.75 8.50
CA TRP A 479 5.70 -2.94 8.91
C TRP A 479 6.78 -3.35 7.92
N ASN A 480 7.75 -4.14 8.35
CA ASN A 480 8.81 -4.64 7.46
C ASN A 480 8.37 -5.91 6.71
N LYS A 481 8.11 -5.72 5.43
CA LYS A 481 7.68 -6.76 4.48
C LYS A 481 8.87 -7.30 3.66
N GLU A 482 9.92 -6.50 3.50
CA GLU A 482 11.07 -6.77 2.64
C GLU A 482 12.05 -7.77 3.25
N ASP A 483 12.14 -7.83 4.59
CA ASP A 483 13.00 -8.78 5.30
C ASP A 483 12.60 -10.24 5.02
N GLY A 484 11.31 -10.46 4.77
CA GLY A 484 10.80 -11.71 4.22
C GLY A 484 10.92 -12.94 5.13
N GLN A 485 11.53 -12.80 6.31
CA GLN A 485 11.65 -13.84 7.34
C GLN A 485 10.50 -13.80 8.34
N MET A 486 9.91 -12.62 8.56
CA MET A 486 8.79 -12.43 9.47
C MET A 486 7.49 -12.85 8.78
N ASN A 487 6.90 -13.96 9.25
CA ASN A 487 5.58 -14.39 8.81
C ASN A 487 4.52 -13.74 9.70
N ALA A 488 3.64 -12.93 9.10
CA ALA A 488 2.49 -12.36 9.79
C ALA A 488 1.23 -12.46 8.89
N GLU A 489 0.18 -13.06 9.43
CA GLU A 489 -1.12 -13.20 8.78
C GLU A 489 -2.07 -12.09 9.23
N GLY A 490 -3.08 -11.78 8.40
CA GLY A 490 -4.14 -10.85 8.75
C GLY A 490 -3.64 -9.46 9.16
N SER A 491 -4.17 -8.94 10.27
CA SER A 491 -3.80 -7.66 10.86
C SER A 491 -2.42 -7.66 11.52
N GLY A 492 -1.91 -8.85 11.91
CA GLY A 492 -0.63 -8.99 12.59
C GLY A 492 0.53 -8.41 11.79
N ARG A 493 0.42 -8.42 10.45
CA ARG A 493 1.42 -7.79 9.58
C ARG A 493 1.44 -6.28 9.73
N TYR A 494 0.36 -5.61 10.08
CA TYR A 494 0.32 -4.15 10.20
C TYR A 494 0.75 -3.64 11.58
N GLN A 495 1.18 -4.51 12.50
CA GLN A 495 1.58 -4.08 13.84
C GLN A 495 2.90 -3.30 13.84
N ILE A 496 2.88 -2.11 14.42
CA ILE A 496 4.00 -1.16 14.45
C ILE A 496 4.26 -0.64 15.87
N PRO A 497 5.48 -0.18 16.19
CA PRO A 497 5.72 0.60 17.39
C PRO A 497 5.09 2.00 17.26
N LEU A 498 4.47 2.45 18.35
CA LEU A 498 3.99 3.82 18.54
C LEU A 498 4.21 4.22 20.00
N PHE A 499 4.97 5.28 20.24
CA PHE A 499 5.17 5.83 21.58
C PHE A 499 5.49 7.31 21.59
N ILE A 500 5.17 7.96 22.72
CA ILE A 500 5.34 9.39 22.93
C ILE A 500 6.23 9.61 24.15
N TYR A 501 7.36 10.27 23.93
CA TYR A 501 8.34 10.60 24.94
C TYR A 501 8.32 12.11 25.23
N LYS A 502 8.31 12.47 26.51
CA LYS A 502 8.58 13.83 26.97
C LYS A 502 9.67 13.76 28.04
N PRO A 503 10.76 14.55 27.96
CA PRO A 503 11.90 14.41 28.87
C PRO A 503 11.60 14.59 30.36
N ASP A 504 10.52 15.30 30.70
CA ASP A 504 10.06 15.48 32.08
C ASP A 504 9.38 14.23 32.68
N GLY A 505 9.15 13.18 31.88
CA GLY A 505 8.53 11.94 32.30
C GLY A 505 7.01 12.03 32.55
N SER A 506 6.39 13.17 32.28
CA SER A 506 4.96 13.43 32.55
C SER A 506 4.00 12.52 31.78
N LEU A 507 4.46 11.92 30.68
CA LEU A 507 3.64 11.07 29.81
C LEU A 507 3.83 9.56 30.05
N LYS A 508 4.65 9.14 31.01
CA LYS A 508 5.01 7.73 31.22
C LYS A 508 3.79 6.89 31.62
N GLN A 509 3.28 6.09 30.68
CA GLN A 509 2.21 5.11 30.91
C GLN A 509 2.11 4.11 29.75
N ALA A 510 1.45 2.99 29.96
CA ALA A 510 1.14 2.04 28.88
C ALA A 510 -0.32 2.21 28.43
N PHE A 511 -0.52 2.21 27.11
CA PHE A 511 -1.84 2.19 26.48
C PHE A 511 -2.11 0.84 25.84
N ASN A 512 -3.14 0.15 26.34
CA ASN A 512 -3.47 -1.22 25.92
C ASN A 512 -4.58 -1.31 24.87
N GLY A 513 -5.22 -0.19 24.52
CA GLY A 513 -6.24 -0.15 23.47
C GLY A 513 -5.64 -0.36 22.08
N VAL A 514 -6.48 -0.79 21.13
CA VAL A 514 -6.11 -0.90 19.72
C VAL A 514 -6.11 0.47 19.08
N THR A 515 -4.98 0.91 18.54
CA THR A 515 -4.80 2.24 17.94
C THR A 515 -4.06 2.15 16.60
N ASP A 516 -3.92 3.27 15.90
CA ASP A 516 -3.19 3.36 14.63
C ASP A 516 -2.58 4.76 14.43
N GLN A 517 -2.04 4.99 13.23
CA GLN A 517 -1.34 6.22 12.90
C GLN A 517 -2.23 7.46 12.92
N VAL A 518 -3.51 7.34 12.57
CA VAL A 518 -4.41 8.50 12.53
C VAL A 518 -4.73 9.05 13.93
N SER A 519 -4.53 8.24 14.97
CA SER A 519 -4.63 8.64 16.38
C SER A 519 -3.52 9.59 16.85
N VAL A 520 -2.40 9.70 16.12
CA VAL A 520 -1.29 10.61 16.48
C VAL A 520 -1.74 12.07 16.50
N PHE A 521 -2.48 12.50 15.47
CA PHE A 521 -2.96 13.87 15.34
C PHE A 521 -3.84 14.34 16.51
N PRO A 522 -4.99 13.70 16.83
CA PRO A 522 -5.82 14.12 17.96
C PRO A 522 -5.10 13.99 19.30
N THR A 523 -4.20 13.01 19.46
CA THR A 523 -3.40 12.88 20.69
C THR A 523 -2.48 14.08 20.90
N LEU A 524 -1.79 14.54 19.85
CA LEU A 524 -0.95 15.72 19.92
C LEU A 524 -1.75 17.01 20.13
N MET A 525 -2.95 17.11 19.53
CA MET A 525 -3.84 18.25 19.78
C MET A 525 -4.25 18.31 21.25
N GLN A 526 -4.61 17.18 21.86
CA GLN A 526 -4.93 17.14 23.29
C GLN A 526 -3.71 17.45 24.18
N LEU A 527 -2.55 16.84 23.90
CA LEU A 527 -1.32 17.05 24.68
C LEU A 527 -0.79 18.49 24.62
N THR A 528 -1.08 19.21 23.54
CA THR A 528 -0.65 20.61 23.35
C THR A 528 -1.73 21.63 23.73
N GLY A 529 -2.86 21.19 24.31
CA GLY A 529 -3.94 22.06 24.77
C GLY A 529 -4.70 22.76 23.64
N TYR A 530 -4.83 22.13 22.48
CA TYR A 530 -5.59 22.68 21.35
C TYR A 530 -7.09 22.46 21.55
N SER A 531 -7.84 23.56 21.70
CA SER A 531 -9.26 23.56 22.07
C SER A 531 -10.22 23.92 20.93
N GLN A 532 -9.71 24.29 19.77
CA GLN A 532 -10.52 24.57 18.59
C GLN A 532 -10.92 23.28 17.86
N GLN A 533 -11.95 23.37 17.02
CA GLN A 533 -12.38 22.25 16.19
C GLN A 533 -11.30 21.85 15.19
N PHE A 534 -11.16 20.55 14.96
CA PHE A 534 -10.36 19.96 13.89
C PHE A 534 -10.93 18.62 13.45
N ASN A 535 -10.49 18.16 12.29
CA ASN A 535 -10.99 16.94 11.68
C ASN A 535 -9.91 15.85 11.66
N SER A 536 -10.25 14.65 12.09
CA SER A 536 -9.40 13.45 12.04
C SER A 536 -10.26 12.21 12.19
N PHE A 537 -9.93 11.13 11.50
CA PHE A 537 -10.55 9.84 11.76
C PHE A 537 -10.10 9.27 13.11
N GLY A 538 -8.87 9.52 13.54
CA GLY A 538 -8.34 8.92 14.76
C GLY A 538 -8.99 9.46 16.04
N GLN A 539 -8.76 8.75 17.15
CA GLN A 539 -9.13 9.20 18.50
C GLN A 539 -7.87 9.48 19.33
N SER A 540 -7.96 10.41 20.28
CA SER A 540 -6.83 10.67 21.19
C SER A 540 -6.58 9.48 22.11
N MET A 541 -5.32 9.09 22.27
CA MET A 541 -4.92 7.92 23.06
C MET A 541 -4.81 8.22 24.56
N VAL A 542 -4.75 9.50 24.96
CA VAL A 542 -4.52 9.88 26.37
C VAL A 542 -5.80 9.93 27.22
N ASP A 543 -6.99 9.76 26.62
CA ASP A 543 -8.25 9.54 27.34
C ASP A 543 -8.73 8.10 27.12
N SER A 544 -8.39 7.20 28.05
CA SER A 544 -8.65 5.76 27.93
C SER A 544 -10.03 5.33 28.39
N SER A 545 -10.82 6.22 29.02
CA SER A 545 -12.07 5.84 29.72
C SER A 545 -13.19 5.39 28.77
N SER A 546 -13.14 5.83 27.52
CA SER A 546 -14.15 5.57 26.48
C SER A 546 -13.56 5.18 25.12
N TYR A 547 -12.25 4.96 25.03
CA TYR A 547 -11.55 4.72 23.78
C TYR A 547 -12.04 3.43 23.09
N ARG A 548 -12.70 3.58 21.94
CA ARG A 548 -13.28 2.47 21.17
C ARG A 548 -12.92 2.62 19.69
N TRP A 549 -11.65 2.42 19.39
CA TRP A 549 -11.14 2.52 18.03
C TRP A 549 -11.13 1.19 17.28
N THR A 550 -11.22 1.28 15.95
CA THR A 550 -11.08 0.17 15.02
C THR A 550 -10.16 0.62 13.90
N VAL A 551 -9.14 -0.19 13.60
CA VAL A 551 -8.20 0.11 12.53
C VAL A 551 -8.80 -0.31 11.20
N ALA A 552 -8.73 0.56 10.21
CA ALA A 552 -9.08 0.27 8.83
C ALA A 552 -7.82 0.25 7.94
N VAL A 553 -7.63 -0.87 7.23
CA VAL A 553 -6.51 -1.05 6.30
C VAL A 553 -7.02 -1.63 5.00
N LYS A 554 -6.65 -1.01 3.88
CA LYS A 554 -6.98 -1.54 2.56
C LYS A 554 -6.20 -2.83 2.27
N GLN A 555 -6.90 -3.89 1.89
CA GLN A 555 -6.29 -5.14 1.41
C GLN A 555 -6.38 -5.27 -0.11
N TRP A 556 -7.52 -4.91 -0.70
CA TRP A 556 -7.81 -5.04 -2.12
C TRP A 556 -8.70 -3.89 -2.61
N PRO A 557 -8.84 -3.66 -3.94
CA PRO A 557 -9.70 -2.61 -4.47
C PRO A 557 -11.15 -2.67 -4.02
N SER A 558 -11.66 -3.82 -3.56
CA SER A 558 -13.00 -3.91 -2.95
C SER A 558 -12.99 -4.37 -1.49
N LEU A 559 -11.80 -4.58 -0.89
CA LEU A 559 -11.71 -5.22 0.42
C LEU A 559 -10.92 -4.37 1.41
N LEU A 560 -11.58 -4.06 2.52
CA LEU A 560 -10.97 -3.44 3.69
C LEU A 560 -10.86 -4.47 4.81
N LEU A 561 -9.76 -4.46 5.53
CA LEU A 561 -9.58 -5.16 6.79
C LEU A 561 -9.88 -4.18 7.92
N PHE A 562 -10.84 -4.54 8.76
CA PHE A 562 -11.11 -3.88 10.03
C PHE A 562 -10.61 -4.76 11.15
N THR A 563 -9.88 -4.19 12.12
CA THR A 563 -9.45 -4.94 13.31
C THR A 563 -9.70 -4.16 14.59
N ASP A 564 -10.15 -4.89 15.61
CA ASP A 564 -10.19 -4.44 16.99
C ASP A 564 -9.39 -5.40 17.89
N ALA A 565 -9.61 -5.38 19.21
CA ALA A 565 -8.87 -6.23 20.15
C ALA A 565 -9.23 -7.73 20.06
N SER A 566 -10.34 -8.07 19.40
CA SER A 566 -10.95 -9.40 19.44
C SER A 566 -11.18 -10.01 18.04
N PHE A 567 -11.38 -9.19 17.02
CA PHE A 567 -11.76 -9.65 15.69
C PHE A 567 -10.99 -8.93 14.58
N GLU A 568 -10.79 -9.67 13.50
CA GLU A 568 -10.49 -9.16 12.17
C GLU A 568 -11.70 -9.40 11.26
N LEU A 569 -12.13 -8.37 10.54
CA LEU A 569 -13.24 -8.41 9.60
C LEU A 569 -12.77 -7.97 8.22
N TYR A 570 -12.92 -8.84 7.23
CA TYR A 570 -12.73 -8.50 5.83
C TYR A 570 -14.07 -8.01 5.27
N PHE A 571 -14.17 -6.71 5.00
CA PHE A 571 -15.39 -6.05 4.54
C PHE A 571 -15.32 -5.75 3.04
N ASP A 572 -16.30 -6.26 2.29
CA ASP A 572 -16.43 -5.98 0.86
C ASP A 572 -17.30 -4.75 0.63
N VAL A 573 -16.66 -3.67 0.22
CA VAL A 573 -17.27 -2.35 0.01
C VAL A 573 -18.21 -2.27 -1.20
N VAL A 574 -18.12 -3.23 -2.13
CA VAL A 574 -18.98 -3.29 -3.32
C VAL A 574 -20.31 -3.95 -2.95
N THR A 575 -20.25 -5.03 -2.19
CA THR A 575 -21.46 -5.74 -1.73
C THR A 575 -22.07 -5.11 -0.47
N GLY A 576 -21.26 -4.35 0.29
CA GLY A 576 -21.62 -3.82 1.60
C GLY A 576 -21.75 -4.89 2.68
N LYS A 577 -21.06 -6.03 2.52
CA LYS A 577 -21.18 -7.21 3.39
C LYS A 577 -19.80 -7.74 3.80
N PRO A 578 -19.70 -8.43 4.95
CA PRO A 578 -18.52 -9.23 5.30
C PRO A 578 -18.17 -10.27 4.22
N ALA A 579 -16.91 -10.30 3.80
CA ALA A 579 -16.32 -11.35 2.97
C ALA A 579 -15.68 -12.48 3.82
N GLY A 580 -15.41 -12.21 5.09
CA GLY A 580 -14.86 -13.18 6.04
C GLY A 580 -14.47 -12.51 7.36
N TYR A 581 -14.25 -13.31 8.41
CA TYR A 581 -13.74 -12.83 9.69
C TYR A 581 -12.75 -13.84 10.30
N GLN A 582 -11.89 -13.35 11.18
CA GLN A 582 -10.95 -14.14 11.96
C GLN A 582 -10.97 -13.69 13.43
N LEU A 583 -10.84 -14.65 14.35
CA LEU A 583 -10.81 -14.40 15.79
C LEU A 583 -9.38 -14.13 16.23
N LEU A 584 -9.20 -13.06 17.01
CA LEU A 584 -7.95 -12.74 17.69
C LEU A 584 -8.05 -13.28 19.13
N GLY A 585 -7.55 -14.50 19.34
CA GLY A 585 -7.58 -15.19 20.65
C GLY A 585 -8.70 -16.24 20.79
N GLN A 586 -8.96 -16.68 22.02
CA GLN A 586 -9.77 -17.89 22.27
C GLN A 586 -11.29 -17.67 22.45
N LYS A 587 -11.79 -16.44 22.56
CA LYS A 587 -13.22 -16.19 22.79
C LYS A 587 -14.00 -16.02 21.48
N LYS A 588 -14.94 -16.92 21.23
CA LYS A 588 -15.97 -16.78 20.19
C LYS A 588 -17.13 -15.96 20.73
N ASP A 589 -17.13 -14.65 20.50
CA ASP A 589 -18.27 -13.78 20.79
C ASP A 589 -18.89 -13.27 19.48
N THR A 590 -20.06 -13.78 19.12
CA THR A 590 -20.75 -13.37 17.87
C THR A 590 -21.32 -11.94 17.94
N ILE A 591 -21.49 -11.36 19.13
CA ILE A 591 -21.98 -9.98 19.29
C ILE A 591 -20.93 -8.98 18.82
N GLY A 592 -19.65 -9.24 19.12
CA GLY A 592 -18.54 -8.37 18.72
C GLY A 592 -18.38 -8.23 17.19
N ILE A 593 -18.61 -9.31 16.44
CA ILE A 593 -18.54 -9.27 14.96
C ILE A 593 -19.59 -8.33 14.38
N SER A 594 -20.83 -8.39 14.89
CA SER A 594 -21.91 -7.50 14.43
C SER A 594 -21.61 -6.03 14.70
N GLN A 595 -20.99 -5.71 15.84
CA GLN A 595 -20.55 -4.35 16.17
C GLN A 595 -19.43 -3.88 15.26
N LEU A 596 -18.45 -4.75 14.98
CA LEU A 596 -17.36 -4.45 14.05
C LEU A 596 -17.87 -4.23 12.62
N GLU A 597 -18.87 -5.00 12.18
CA GLU A 597 -19.55 -4.80 10.89
C GLU A 597 -20.27 -3.45 10.83
N GLN A 598 -20.97 -3.06 11.90
CA GLN A 598 -21.63 -1.76 11.99
C GLN A 598 -20.62 -0.61 11.88
N LYS A 599 -19.49 -0.70 12.60
CA LYS A 599 -18.40 0.27 12.49
C LYS A 599 -17.78 0.30 11.11
N ALA A 600 -17.57 -0.86 10.48
CA ALA A 600 -17.05 -0.93 9.11
C ALA A 600 -17.97 -0.21 8.11
N LYS A 601 -19.29 -0.43 8.23
CA LYS A 601 -20.30 0.28 7.44
C LYS A 601 -20.28 1.78 7.70
N ALA A 602 -20.27 2.20 8.97
CA ALA A 602 -20.20 3.61 9.36
C ALA A 602 -18.95 4.28 8.78
N PHE A 603 -17.78 3.66 8.92
CA PHE A 603 -16.50 4.16 8.44
C PHE A 603 -16.50 4.33 6.92
N VAL A 604 -16.91 3.30 6.17
CA VAL A 604 -16.97 3.36 4.69
C VAL A 604 -17.95 4.43 4.22
N GLN A 605 -19.13 4.51 4.84
CA GLN A 605 -20.11 5.56 4.52
C GLN A 605 -19.56 6.95 4.84
N HIS A 606 -18.92 7.14 6.00
CA HIS A 606 -18.36 8.42 6.40
C HIS A 606 -17.26 8.86 5.44
N TYR A 607 -16.29 7.99 5.19
CA TYR A 607 -15.17 8.27 4.30
C TYR A 607 -15.67 8.60 2.89
N ASN A 608 -16.61 7.80 2.36
CA ASN A 608 -17.22 8.09 1.06
C ASN A 608 -17.89 9.47 1.05
N TYR A 609 -18.70 9.78 2.07
CA TYR A 609 -19.41 11.05 2.18
C TYR A 609 -18.45 12.24 2.22
N LEU A 610 -17.41 12.18 3.08
CA LEU A 610 -16.47 13.29 3.24
C LEU A 610 -15.67 13.56 1.96
N PHE A 611 -15.21 12.50 1.29
CA PHE A 611 -14.45 12.63 0.05
C PHE A 611 -15.31 13.13 -1.11
N ALA A 612 -16.56 12.64 -1.26
CA ALA A 612 -17.46 13.10 -2.34
C ALA A 612 -17.84 14.57 -2.21
N ASN A 613 -17.96 15.07 -0.99
CA ASN A 613 -18.50 16.40 -0.70
C ASN A 613 -17.41 17.42 -0.33
N ASN A 614 -16.13 17.07 -0.47
CA ASN A 614 -15.00 17.91 -0.07
C ASN A 614 -15.12 18.43 1.39
N LYS A 615 -15.44 17.53 2.33
CA LYS A 615 -15.66 17.84 3.75
C LYS A 615 -14.53 17.34 4.66
N LEU A 616 -13.32 17.20 4.13
CA LEU A 616 -12.17 16.70 4.91
C LEU A 616 -11.58 17.76 5.85
N ALA A 617 -11.96 19.03 5.67
CA ALA A 617 -11.58 20.14 6.55
C ALA A 617 -12.82 20.80 7.16
N ASP A 618 -12.61 21.54 8.25
CA ASP A 618 -13.67 22.37 8.84
C ASP A 618 -14.07 23.52 7.90
N THR A 619 -15.35 23.85 7.87
CA THR A 619 -15.95 24.86 6.98
C THR A 619 -15.50 26.27 7.32
N SER A 620 -15.04 26.50 8.55
CA SER A 620 -14.54 27.80 9.03
C SER A 620 -13.24 28.26 8.35
N HIS A 621 -12.44 27.33 7.79
CA HIS A 621 -11.11 27.59 7.21
C HIS A 621 -10.96 27.10 5.76
N SER A 622 -12.05 26.66 5.13
CA SER A 622 -12.00 26.31 3.72
C SER A 622 -11.76 27.58 2.89
N PRO A 623 -10.80 27.60 1.93
CA PRO A 623 -10.67 28.72 1.03
C PRO A 623 -12.02 28.97 0.35
N LYS A 624 -12.53 30.20 0.45
CA LYS A 624 -13.75 30.57 -0.28
C LYS A 624 -13.48 30.35 -1.78
N PRO A 625 -14.45 29.78 -2.52
CA PRO A 625 -14.27 29.35 -3.89
C PRO A 625 -13.79 30.45 -4.84
#